data_AF-A0A0D7BLG3-F1
#
_entry.id   AF-A0A0D7BLG3-F1
#
_cell.length_a   1.000
_cell.length_b   1.000
_cell.length_c   1.000
_cell.angle_alpha   90.00
_cell.angle_beta   90.00
_cell.angle_gamma   90.00
#
_symmetry.space_group_name_H-M   'P 1'
#
loop_
_entity.id
_entity.type
_entity.pdbx_description
1 polymer ?
#
loop_
_entity_poly.entity_id
_entity_poly.type
_entity_poly.pdbx_seq_one_letter_code
_entity_poly.pdbx_strand_id
1 'polypeptide(L)'
;MSMMRFKLRCIAISLAFVWRAAALVENRTIDDGDGDEHTHVLPEYRPVDRWKFKDCPTCAIHPDVSQTHGSSWHAGLYMPDQLSSLNILFPFEGTALYVYFILANGQNSTTIQDTAVNFTLDDNPAGSFTHIGEAGKGLQYRALVYHTTGLNQTQHSFFIESSGASGKAYPIHFHPGEVG
;
A
#
# COMPACT_ATOMS: atom_id res chain seq x y z
N MET A 1 45.97 12.19 72.83
CA MET A 1 44.87 12.56 71.90
C MET A 1 45.40 12.44 70.48
N SER A 2 45.11 11.32 69.81
CA SER A 2 45.55 11.05 68.43
C SER A 2 44.33 11.16 67.52
N MET A 3 44.39 12.05 66.52
CA MET A 3 43.29 12.36 65.59
C MET A 3 43.05 11.21 64.61
N MET A 4 41.84 10.67 64.65
CA MET A 4 41.31 9.69 63.69
C MET A 4 41.00 10.37 62.36
N ARG A 5 41.64 9.93 61.26
CA ARG A 5 41.37 10.43 59.90
C ARG A 5 40.28 9.57 59.23
N PHE A 6 39.09 10.14 59.09
CA PHE A 6 37.99 9.53 58.33
C PHE A 6 38.21 9.78 56.83
N LYS A 7 38.47 8.72 56.05
CA LYS A 7 38.48 8.81 54.58
C LYS A 7 37.04 8.64 54.08
N LEU A 8 36.39 9.75 53.70
CA LEU A 8 35.14 9.70 52.94
C LEU A 8 35.44 9.07 51.56
N ARG A 9 34.91 7.87 51.32
CA ARG A 9 34.85 7.31 49.97
C ARG A 9 33.63 7.92 49.27
N CYS A 10 33.87 8.86 48.37
CA CYS A 10 32.85 9.33 47.42
C CYS A 10 32.48 8.16 46.50
N ILE A 11 31.33 7.54 46.74
CA ILE A 11 30.70 6.64 45.78
C ILE A 11 30.06 7.54 44.73
N ALA A 12 30.70 7.67 43.57
CA ALA A 12 30.09 8.33 42.42
C ALA A 12 28.97 7.41 41.90
N ILE A 13 27.73 7.73 42.26
CA ILE A 13 26.55 7.10 41.67
C ILE A 13 26.44 7.67 40.25
N SER A 14 26.95 6.92 39.28
CA SER A 14 26.74 7.21 37.86
C SER A 14 25.24 7.08 37.56
N LEU A 15 24.52 8.21 37.57
CA LEU A 15 23.19 8.28 36.95
C LEU A 15 23.38 8.02 35.46
N ALA A 16 23.20 6.76 35.03
CA ALA A 16 23.02 6.44 33.63
C ALA A 16 21.71 7.09 33.20
N PHE A 17 21.81 8.24 32.53
CA PHE A 17 20.67 8.91 31.91
C PHE A 17 20.27 8.04 30.71
N VAL A 18 19.37 7.07 30.94
CA VAL A 18 18.78 6.27 29.87
C VAL A 18 17.90 7.23 29.07
N TRP A 19 18.45 7.80 28.01
CA TRP A 19 17.67 8.49 26.98
C TRP A 19 16.77 7.44 26.34
N ARG A 20 15.51 7.39 26.77
CA ARG A 20 14.48 6.71 26.00
C ARG A 20 14.22 7.56 24.77
N ALA A 21 14.80 7.18 23.63
CA ALA A 21 14.34 7.67 22.35
C ALA A 21 12.89 7.21 22.17
N ALA A 22 11.95 8.15 22.17
CA ALA A 22 10.59 7.86 21.76
C ALA A 22 10.58 7.80 20.23
N ALA A 23 10.20 6.66 19.66
CA ALA A 23 9.91 6.57 18.23
C ALA A 23 8.57 7.27 17.98
N LEU A 24 8.56 8.25 17.07
CA LEU A 24 7.33 8.88 16.61
C LEU A 24 6.69 7.97 15.56
N VAL A 25 5.43 7.59 15.79
CA VAL A 25 4.61 6.92 14.77
C VAL A 25 4.09 8.01 13.83
N GLU A 26 4.33 7.85 12.54
CA GLU A 26 3.93 8.77 11.48
C GLU A 26 3.19 7.99 10.41
N ASN A 27 1.98 8.42 10.07
CA ASN A 27 1.27 7.87 8.93
C ASN A 27 1.77 8.58 7.67
N ARG A 28 2.26 7.81 6.70
CA ARG A 28 2.74 8.31 5.42
C ARG A 28 1.96 7.69 4.28
N THR A 29 1.79 8.48 3.22
CA THR A 29 1.07 8.03 2.03
C THR A 29 2.03 7.63 0.92
N ILE A 30 1.76 6.47 0.28
CA ILE A 30 2.39 6.07 -0.99
C ILE A 30 1.32 6.17 -2.07
N ASP A 31 1.31 7.29 -2.78
CA ASP A 31 0.34 7.61 -3.81
C ASP A 31 0.68 6.97 -5.17
N ASP A 32 -0.34 6.76 -5.99
CA ASP A 32 -0.21 6.14 -7.30
C ASP A 32 0.47 7.04 -8.34
N GLY A 33 0.32 8.36 -8.22
CA GLY A 33 0.84 9.37 -9.15
C GLY A 33 2.04 10.15 -8.61
N ASP A 34 2.09 10.36 -7.29
CA ASP A 34 3.14 11.16 -6.63
C ASP A 34 4.14 10.31 -5.82
N GLY A 35 3.83 9.02 -5.61
CA GLY A 35 4.70 8.06 -4.92
C GLY A 35 4.68 8.21 -3.39
N ASP A 36 5.69 7.62 -2.75
CA ASP A 36 5.92 7.77 -1.32
C ASP A 36 6.17 9.24 -0.94
N GLU A 37 5.44 9.76 0.04
CA GLU A 37 5.46 11.17 0.44
C GLU A 37 6.85 11.68 0.85
N HIS A 38 7.74 10.81 1.33
CA HIS A 38 9.07 11.18 1.79
C HIS A 38 10.16 10.99 0.73
N THR A 39 10.10 9.87 0.01
CA THR A 39 11.14 9.45 -0.93
C THR A 39 10.79 9.75 -2.39
N HIS A 40 9.51 10.04 -2.67
CA HIS A 40 8.93 10.20 -4.01
C HIS A 40 9.13 8.98 -4.92
N VAL A 41 9.39 7.80 -4.32
CA VAL A 41 9.48 6.55 -5.07
C VAL A 41 8.07 6.15 -5.49
N LEU A 42 7.86 6.04 -6.80
CA LEU A 42 6.59 5.63 -7.38
C LEU A 42 6.41 4.11 -7.31
N PRO A 43 5.17 3.62 -7.14
CA PRO A 43 4.85 2.23 -7.43
C PRO A 43 5.22 1.87 -8.86
N GLU A 44 5.80 0.68 -9.02
CA GLU A 44 6.12 0.10 -10.31
C GLU A 44 4.95 -0.73 -10.82
N TYR A 45 4.44 -0.38 -12.01
CA TYR A 45 3.31 -1.03 -12.65
C TYR A 45 3.77 -1.87 -13.84
N ARG A 46 3.49 -3.18 -13.86
CA ARG A 46 3.87 -4.07 -14.97
C ARG A 46 2.74 -4.94 -15.52
N PRO A 47 2.80 -5.28 -16.82
CA PRO A 47 3.66 -4.66 -17.83
C PRO A 47 3.19 -3.24 -18.17
N VAL A 48 4.15 -2.35 -18.46
CA VAL A 48 3.94 -0.89 -18.53
C VAL A 48 2.84 -0.49 -19.52
N ASP A 49 2.75 -1.17 -20.66
CA ASP A 49 1.79 -0.88 -21.73
C ASP A 49 0.33 -1.21 -21.35
N ARG A 50 0.13 -1.99 -20.29
CA ARG A 50 -1.18 -2.48 -19.82
C ARG A 50 -1.77 -1.63 -18.70
N TRP A 51 -1.00 -0.73 -18.12
CA TRP A 51 -1.48 0.26 -17.16
C TRP A 51 -1.76 1.59 -17.87
N LYS A 52 -2.78 2.29 -17.38
CA LYS A 52 -3.24 3.59 -17.87
C LYS A 52 -3.37 4.54 -16.71
N PHE A 53 -2.90 5.77 -16.93
CA PHE A 53 -3.03 6.85 -15.97
C PHE A 53 -4.34 7.62 -16.19
N LYS A 54 -4.63 8.55 -15.28
CA LYS A 54 -5.90 9.28 -15.20
C LYS A 54 -6.37 9.94 -16.51
N ASP A 55 -5.44 10.34 -17.37
CA ASP A 55 -5.70 10.99 -18.65
C ASP A 55 -5.90 9.99 -19.80
N CYS A 56 -6.63 8.90 -19.55
CA CYS A 56 -6.88 7.85 -20.52
C CYS A 56 -8.21 8.07 -21.26
N PRO A 57 -8.22 8.63 -22.49
CA PRO A 57 -9.46 8.91 -23.21
C PRO A 57 -10.19 7.63 -23.67
N THR A 58 -9.47 6.51 -23.80
CA THR A 58 -10.02 5.23 -24.26
C THR A 58 -10.47 4.32 -23.13
N CYS A 59 -10.25 4.72 -21.87
CA CYS A 59 -10.64 3.90 -20.73
C CYS A 59 -12.17 3.88 -20.60
N ALA A 60 -12.74 2.72 -20.30
CA ALA A 60 -14.19 2.57 -20.14
C ALA A 60 -14.69 3.18 -18.82
N ILE A 61 -13.80 3.28 -17.82
CA ILE A 61 -14.09 3.81 -16.50
C ILE A 61 -13.20 5.03 -16.28
N HIS A 62 -13.83 6.13 -15.87
CA HIS A 62 -13.17 7.34 -15.41
C HIS A 62 -13.60 7.62 -13.98
N PRO A 63 -12.79 7.23 -12.98
CA PRO A 63 -12.97 7.69 -11.61
C PRO A 63 -13.04 9.22 -11.52
N ASP A 64 -13.91 9.69 -10.64
CA ASP A 64 -14.02 11.09 -10.26
C ASP A 64 -12.78 11.48 -9.44
N VAL A 65 -11.90 12.26 -10.06
CA VAL A 65 -10.62 12.67 -9.46
C VAL A 65 -10.80 13.52 -8.19
N SER A 66 -11.99 14.10 -7.95
CA SER A 66 -12.28 14.80 -6.69
C SER A 66 -12.45 13.84 -5.50
N GLN A 67 -12.65 12.56 -5.77
CA GLN A 67 -12.78 11.50 -4.77
C GLN A 67 -11.51 10.67 -4.61
N THR A 68 -10.47 10.99 -5.39
CA THR A 68 -9.15 10.35 -5.29
C THR A 68 -8.17 11.27 -4.56
N HIS A 69 -7.40 10.73 -3.62
CA HIS A 69 -6.11 11.29 -3.22
C HIS A 69 -5.22 11.62 -4.43
N GLY A 70 -4.39 12.67 -4.30
CA GLY A 70 -3.51 13.13 -5.39
C GLY A 70 -4.22 13.67 -6.63
N SER A 71 -5.57 13.62 -6.69
CA SER A 71 -6.32 13.78 -7.94
C SER A 71 -5.80 12.86 -9.05
N SER A 72 -5.39 11.63 -8.69
CA SER A 72 -4.77 10.63 -9.56
C SER A 72 -5.40 9.24 -9.42
N TRP A 73 -5.20 8.43 -10.44
CA TRP A 73 -5.47 7.00 -10.42
C TRP A 73 -4.69 6.30 -11.54
N HIS A 74 -4.28 5.07 -11.26
CA HIS A 74 -3.77 4.11 -12.23
C HIS A 74 -4.76 2.98 -12.38
N ALA A 75 -5.05 2.59 -13.61
CA ALA A 75 -5.92 1.46 -13.92
C ALA A 75 -5.23 0.47 -14.86
N GLY A 76 -5.40 -0.81 -14.61
CA GLY A 76 -5.01 -1.86 -15.54
C GLY A 76 -6.11 -2.89 -15.69
N LEU A 77 -6.16 -3.57 -16.84
CA LEU A 77 -7.14 -4.62 -17.12
C LEU A 77 -6.45 -5.96 -17.32
N TYR A 78 -6.62 -6.86 -16.36
CA TYR A 78 -6.12 -8.22 -16.45
C TYR A 78 -7.14 -9.13 -17.14
N MET A 79 -6.72 -9.76 -18.23
CA MET A 79 -7.46 -10.80 -18.96
C MET A 79 -6.52 -12.01 -19.09
N PRO A 80 -6.73 -13.10 -18.34
CA PRO A 80 -5.79 -14.23 -18.30
C PRO A 80 -5.50 -14.86 -19.67
N ASP A 81 -6.47 -14.78 -20.58
CA ASP A 81 -6.31 -15.32 -21.94
C ASP A 81 -5.40 -14.46 -22.84
N GLN A 82 -5.04 -13.24 -22.39
CA GLN A 82 -4.26 -12.27 -23.16
C GLN A 82 -3.01 -11.77 -22.41
N LEU A 83 -2.91 -12.03 -21.10
CA LEU A 83 -1.87 -11.50 -20.25
C LEU A 83 -1.49 -12.53 -19.19
N SER A 84 -0.19 -12.76 -19.01
CA SER A 84 0.31 -13.69 -17.98
C SER A 84 0.18 -13.12 -16.56
N SER A 85 0.37 -11.81 -16.40
CA SER A 85 0.33 -11.13 -15.11
C SER A 85 0.07 -9.64 -15.30
N LEU A 86 -0.67 -9.03 -14.37
CA LEU A 86 -0.76 -7.59 -14.19
C LEU A 86 -0.45 -7.29 -12.72
N ASN A 87 0.60 -6.52 -12.45
CA ASN A 87 1.11 -6.36 -11.09
C ASN A 87 1.59 -4.95 -10.75
N ILE A 88 1.66 -4.70 -9.44
CA ILE A 88 2.15 -3.49 -8.79
C ILE A 88 3.22 -3.92 -7.79
N LEU A 89 4.36 -3.24 -7.79
CA LEU A 89 5.44 -3.44 -6.84
C LEU A 89 5.81 -2.09 -6.23
N PHE A 90 5.91 -2.00 -4.91
CA PHE A 90 6.48 -0.81 -4.28
C PHE A 90 7.19 -1.17 -2.97
N PRO A 91 8.29 -0.46 -2.66
CA PRO A 91 8.92 -0.54 -1.35
C PRO A 91 8.19 0.37 -0.35
N PHE A 92 8.30 0.05 0.94
CA PHE A 92 7.96 0.97 2.02
C PHE A 92 8.84 0.74 3.23
N GLU A 93 8.97 1.73 4.12
CA GLU A 93 9.60 1.57 5.42
C GLU A 93 8.58 1.89 6.52
N GLY A 94 8.26 0.91 7.36
CA GLY A 94 7.22 1.09 8.37
C GLY A 94 6.93 -0.17 9.18
N THR A 95 6.04 -0.06 10.15
CA THR A 95 5.56 -1.16 11.01
C THR A 95 4.16 -1.66 10.62
N ALA A 96 3.49 -0.97 9.71
CA ALA A 96 2.17 -1.27 9.19
C ALA A 96 2.04 -0.83 7.73
N LEU A 97 1.13 -1.48 7.02
CA LEU A 97 0.75 -1.13 5.65
C LEU A 97 -0.77 -1.31 5.52
N TYR A 98 -1.43 -0.32 4.93
CA TYR A 98 -2.84 -0.34 4.53
C TYR A 98 -2.90 -0.02 3.05
N VAL A 99 -3.58 -0.83 2.24
CA VAL A 99 -3.69 -0.64 0.78
C VAL A 99 -5.15 -0.46 0.41
N TYR A 100 -5.42 0.60 -0.34
CA TYR A 100 -6.76 0.97 -0.76
C TYR A 100 -6.89 0.92 -2.28
N PHE A 101 -8.00 0.42 -2.79
CA PHE A 101 -8.36 0.47 -4.21
C PHE A 101 -9.62 1.31 -4.46
N ILE A 102 -9.84 1.64 -5.73
CA ILE A 102 -11.16 2.01 -6.26
C ILE A 102 -11.77 0.75 -6.89
N LEU A 103 -12.85 0.22 -6.30
CA LEU A 103 -13.48 -0.99 -6.81
C LEU A 103 -14.60 -0.64 -7.78
N ALA A 104 -14.58 -1.24 -8.97
CA ALA A 104 -15.59 -1.04 -9.98
C ALA A 104 -16.74 -2.03 -9.81
N ASN A 105 -17.91 -1.54 -9.39
CA ASN A 105 -19.12 -2.33 -9.32
C ASN A 105 -19.93 -2.13 -10.59
N GLY A 106 -19.73 -3.04 -11.56
CA GLY A 106 -20.50 -3.19 -12.80
C GLY A 106 -21.20 -1.91 -13.27
N GLN A 107 -20.43 -0.99 -13.89
CA GLN A 107 -20.93 0.33 -14.28
C GLN A 107 -22.08 0.25 -15.30
N ASN A 108 -22.11 -0.82 -16.10
CA ASN A 108 -23.14 -1.11 -17.11
C ASN A 108 -23.67 -2.54 -16.93
N SER A 109 -24.92 -2.80 -17.30
CA SER A 109 -25.62 -4.09 -17.13
C SER A 109 -25.01 -5.30 -17.85
N THR A 110 -23.93 -5.12 -18.60
CA THR A 110 -23.33 -6.13 -19.48
C THR A 110 -21.88 -6.48 -19.13
N THR A 111 -21.27 -5.83 -18.14
CA THR A 111 -19.88 -6.14 -17.75
C THR A 111 -19.72 -6.03 -16.24
N ILE A 112 -19.79 -7.19 -15.58
CA ILE A 112 -19.38 -7.34 -14.18
C ILE A 112 -17.85 -7.21 -14.15
N GLN A 113 -17.35 -6.29 -13.35
CA GLN A 113 -15.92 -6.07 -13.17
C GLN A 113 -15.53 -6.62 -11.80
N ASP A 114 -14.96 -7.81 -11.80
CA ASP A 114 -14.45 -8.43 -10.59
C ASP A 114 -13.02 -7.94 -10.36
N THR A 115 -12.59 -7.73 -9.12
CA THR A 115 -11.17 -7.53 -8.82
C THR A 115 -10.67 -8.76 -8.09
N ALA A 116 -9.56 -9.35 -8.51
CA ALA A 116 -8.94 -10.49 -7.85
C ALA A 116 -7.43 -10.32 -7.86
N VAL A 117 -6.83 -10.26 -6.67
CA VAL A 117 -5.39 -10.07 -6.49
C VAL A 117 -4.84 -10.95 -5.38
N ASN A 118 -3.57 -11.33 -5.52
CA ASN A 118 -2.74 -11.95 -4.49
C ASN A 118 -1.72 -10.92 -4.00
N PHE A 119 -1.36 -11.02 -2.73
CA PHE A 119 -0.40 -10.16 -2.08
C PHE A 119 0.83 -10.95 -1.65
N THR A 120 2.00 -10.34 -1.78
CA THR A 120 3.27 -10.86 -1.30
C THR A 120 3.99 -9.74 -0.56
N LEU A 121 4.45 -10.02 0.66
CA LEU A 121 5.23 -9.11 1.51
C LEU A 121 6.58 -9.76 1.76
N ASP A 122 7.66 -9.06 1.39
CA ASP A 122 9.04 -9.53 1.52
C ASP A 122 9.24 -10.95 0.96
N ASP A 123 8.80 -11.16 -0.29
CA ASP A 123 8.83 -12.46 -1.00
C ASP A 123 8.01 -13.60 -0.37
N ASN A 124 7.22 -13.31 0.67
CA ASN A 124 6.34 -14.28 1.32
C ASN A 124 4.87 -14.02 0.96
N PRO A 125 4.08 -15.06 0.63
CA PRO A 125 2.65 -14.91 0.40
C PRO A 125 1.95 -14.25 1.61
N ALA A 126 1.25 -13.15 1.36
CA ALA A 126 0.63 -12.31 2.38
C ALA A 126 -0.91 -12.32 2.33
N GLY A 127 -1.50 -13.14 1.46
CA GLY A 127 -2.96 -13.30 1.34
C GLY A 127 -3.48 -12.96 -0.05
N SER A 128 -4.79 -12.78 -0.14
CA SER A 128 -5.47 -12.43 -1.39
C SER A 128 -6.72 -11.59 -1.11
N PHE A 129 -7.19 -10.89 -2.14
CA PHE A 129 -8.43 -10.13 -2.11
C PHE A 129 -9.26 -10.47 -3.34
N THR A 130 -10.57 -10.58 -3.15
CA THR A 130 -11.52 -10.75 -4.26
C THR A 130 -12.75 -9.88 -4.01
N HIS A 131 -13.13 -9.12 -5.03
CA HIS A 131 -14.34 -8.35 -5.10
C HIS A 131 -15.14 -8.80 -6.31
N ILE A 132 -16.42 -9.11 -6.10
CA ILE A 132 -17.35 -9.43 -7.17
C ILE A 132 -18.21 -8.19 -7.39
N GLY A 133 -18.16 -7.64 -8.60
CA GLY A 133 -18.82 -6.37 -8.89
C GLY A 133 -20.34 -6.50 -8.84
N GLU A 134 -21.00 -5.53 -8.20
CA GLU A 134 -22.47 -5.44 -8.18
C GLU A 134 -23.00 -4.48 -9.25
N ALA A 135 -23.89 -4.94 -10.13
CA ALA A 135 -24.42 -4.12 -11.21
C ALA A 135 -25.14 -2.86 -10.68
N GLY A 136 -24.84 -1.70 -11.25
CA GLY A 136 -25.51 -0.43 -10.95
C GLY A 136 -25.08 0.24 -9.64
N LYS A 137 -24.01 -0.26 -8.97
CA LYS A 137 -23.45 0.36 -7.76
C LYS A 137 -22.33 1.36 -8.06
N GLY A 138 -21.76 1.36 -9.27
CA GLY A 138 -20.75 2.33 -9.68
C GLY A 138 -19.39 2.09 -9.02
N LEU A 139 -18.63 3.15 -8.74
CA LEU A 139 -17.30 3.03 -8.15
C LEU A 139 -17.35 3.12 -6.62
N GLN A 140 -16.66 2.22 -5.95
CA GLN A 140 -16.40 2.28 -4.51
C GLN A 140 -14.97 2.79 -4.29
N TYR A 141 -14.85 4.04 -3.87
CA TYR A 141 -13.57 4.66 -3.53
C TYR A 141 -13.08 4.24 -2.15
N ARG A 142 -11.76 4.31 -1.93
CA ARG A 142 -11.11 4.07 -0.62
C ARG A 142 -11.49 2.71 -0.02
N ALA A 143 -11.59 1.68 -0.86
CA ALA A 143 -11.86 0.32 -0.40
C ALA A 143 -10.57 -0.31 0.13
N LEU A 144 -10.53 -0.65 1.42
CA LEU A 144 -9.38 -1.34 2.01
C LEU A 144 -9.31 -2.77 1.45
N VAL A 145 -8.23 -3.09 0.73
CA VAL A 145 -8.02 -4.41 0.10
C VAL A 145 -6.97 -5.25 0.79
N TYR A 146 -6.04 -4.62 1.50
CA TYR A 146 -5.02 -5.28 2.30
C TYR A 146 -4.66 -4.42 3.50
N HIS A 147 -4.37 -5.05 4.64
CA HIS A 147 -3.67 -4.40 5.73
C HIS A 147 -2.83 -5.38 6.52
N THR A 148 -1.76 -4.87 7.12
CA THR A 148 -0.93 -5.58 8.09
C THR A 148 -0.36 -4.59 9.10
N THR A 149 -0.08 -5.07 10.31
CA THR A 149 0.50 -4.28 11.41
C THR A 149 1.48 -5.15 12.19
N GLY A 150 2.36 -4.53 12.98
CA GLY A 150 3.33 -5.25 13.80
C GLY A 150 4.52 -5.80 12.99
N LEU A 151 4.80 -5.19 11.83
CA LEU A 151 6.04 -5.39 11.10
C LEU A 151 7.22 -4.77 11.86
N ASN A 152 8.44 -5.21 11.55
CA ASN A 152 9.64 -4.57 12.07
C ASN A 152 9.83 -3.23 11.38
N GLN A 153 10.35 -2.21 12.08
CA GLN A 153 10.70 -0.93 11.45
C GLN A 153 11.92 -1.10 10.54
N THR A 154 11.67 -1.55 9.32
CA THR A 154 12.67 -1.84 8.28
C THR A 154 12.08 -1.55 6.91
N GLN A 155 12.92 -1.58 5.88
CA GLN A 155 12.44 -1.56 4.51
C GLN A 155 11.77 -2.90 4.16
N HIS A 156 10.58 -2.80 3.60
CA HIS A 156 9.73 -3.88 3.13
C HIS A 156 9.47 -3.74 1.63
N SER A 157 9.15 -4.85 0.98
CA SER A 157 8.71 -4.92 -0.41
C SER A 157 7.31 -5.48 -0.49
N PHE A 158 6.38 -4.73 -1.09
CA PHE A 158 5.01 -5.18 -1.28
C PHE A 158 4.69 -5.38 -2.76
N PHE A 159 4.21 -6.58 -3.07
CA PHE A 159 3.88 -7.00 -4.43
C PHE A 159 2.42 -7.42 -4.50
N ILE A 160 1.72 -6.86 -5.48
CA ILE A 160 0.31 -7.12 -5.78
C ILE A 160 0.24 -7.70 -7.18
N GLU A 161 -0.37 -8.87 -7.33
CA GLU A 161 -0.54 -9.51 -8.63
C GLU A 161 -1.98 -9.94 -8.86
N SER A 162 -2.49 -9.71 -10.06
CA SER A 162 -3.80 -10.19 -10.50
C SER A 162 -3.93 -11.71 -10.42
N SER A 163 -5.00 -12.23 -9.82
CA SER A 163 -5.23 -13.68 -9.60
C SER A 163 -6.54 -14.22 -10.18
N GLY A 164 -7.05 -13.57 -11.23
CA GLY A 164 -8.32 -13.88 -11.88
C GLY A 164 -8.35 -15.12 -12.81
N ALA A 165 -9.56 -15.58 -13.13
CA ALA A 165 -9.84 -16.70 -14.02
C ALA A 165 -10.11 -16.25 -15.47
N SER A 166 -9.80 -17.12 -16.45
CA SER A 166 -10.02 -16.88 -17.88
C SER A 166 -11.43 -16.41 -18.21
N GLY A 167 -11.56 -15.60 -19.28
CA GLY A 167 -12.84 -15.04 -19.73
C GLY A 167 -13.40 -13.88 -18.89
N LYS A 168 -12.67 -13.40 -17.87
CA LYS A 168 -13.04 -12.21 -17.07
C LYS A 168 -11.98 -11.13 -17.14
N ALA A 169 -12.42 -9.89 -16.93
CA ALA A 169 -11.57 -8.72 -16.93
C ALA A 169 -11.51 -8.14 -15.51
N TYR A 170 -10.31 -8.01 -14.97
CA TYR A 170 -10.11 -7.58 -13.59
C TYR A 170 -9.46 -6.20 -13.52
N PRO A 171 -10.23 -5.12 -13.26
CA PRO A 171 -9.64 -3.82 -13.04
C PRO A 171 -8.90 -3.80 -11.70
N ILE A 172 -7.71 -3.22 -11.72
CA ILE A 172 -7.00 -2.82 -10.51
C ILE A 172 -6.89 -1.31 -10.58
N HIS A 173 -7.53 -0.62 -9.63
CA HIS A 173 -7.35 0.81 -9.44
C HIS A 173 -6.63 1.03 -8.13
N PHE A 174 -5.33 1.31 -8.20
CA PHE A 174 -4.54 1.58 -7.00
C PHE A 174 -4.85 2.98 -6.47
N HIS A 175 -5.03 3.06 -5.17
CA HIS A 175 -5.20 4.28 -4.39
C HIS A 175 -4.10 4.30 -3.31
N PRO A 176 -3.73 5.45 -2.72
CA PRO A 176 -2.63 5.52 -1.78
C PRO A 176 -2.66 4.44 -0.72
N GLY A 177 -1.49 3.85 -0.49
CA GLY A 177 -1.25 3.10 0.72
C GLY A 177 -0.97 4.04 1.89
N GLU A 178 -1.37 3.65 3.10
CA GLU A 178 -0.88 4.27 4.34
C GLU A 178 0.14 3.34 4.99
N VAL A 179 1.29 3.87 5.37
CA VAL A 179 2.31 3.15 6.16
C VAL A 179 2.52 3.86 7.49
N GLY A 180 2.67 3.09 8.56
CA GLY A 180 2.76 3.61 9.94
C GLY A 180 3.60 2.75 10.86
#